data_AF-A0A936I0Y9-F1
#
_entry.id   AF-A0A936I0Y9-F1
#
_cell.length_a   1.000
_cell.length_b   1.000
_cell.length_c   1.000
_cell.angle_alpha   90.00
_cell.angle_beta   90.00
_cell.angle_gamma   90.00
#
_symmetry.space_group_name_H-M   'P 1'
#
loop_
_entity.id
_entity.type
_entity.pdbx_description
1 polymer ?
#
loop_
_entity_poly.entity_id
_entity_poly.type
_entity_poly.pdbx_seq_one_letter_code
_entity_poly.pdbx_strand_id
1 'polypeptide(L)'
;MSAAAANLSLVAEGGPLAADAMTVRLGAGRGLPDLAVGASDCGQYLMLTCGGELIALIGAMGSDVETVEFADGSRYGVEELMDRVAG
;
A
#
# COMPACT_ATOMS: atom_id res chain seq x y z
N MET A 1 -26.13 -5.10 6.93
CA MET A 1 -25.00 -4.23 6.54
C MET A 1 -23.80 -5.14 6.37
N SER A 2 -23.50 -5.53 5.14
CA SER A 2 -22.39 -6.44 4.83
C SER A 2 -21.11 -5.62 4.84
N ALA A 3 -20.17 -5.94 5.72
CA ALA A 3 -18.79 -5.47 5.56
C ALA A 3 -18.28 -6.07 4.24
N ALA A 4 -18.12 -5.23 3.22
CA ALA A 4 -17.35 -5.63 2.05
C ALA A 4 -15.92 -5.84 2.56
N ALA A 5 -15.51 -7.10 2.71
CA ALA A 5 -14.11 -7.43 2.90
C ALA A 5 -13.35 -6.71 1.79
N ALA A 6 -12.42 -5.82 2.15
CA ALA A 6 -11.56 -5.21 1.16
C ALA A 6 -10.78 -6.37 0.52
N ASN A 7 -11.10 -6.66 -0.75
CA ASN A 7 -10.36 -7.62 -1.54
C ASN A 7 -9.00 -6.99 -1.86
N LEU A 8 -8.10 -7.01 -0.88
CA LEU A 8 -6.72 -6.62 -1.04
C LEU A 8 -6.00 -7.73 -1.79
N SER A 9 -5.58 -7.45 -3.01
CA SER A 9 -4.73 -8.36 -3.79
C SER A 9 -3.32 -7.81 -3.75
N LEU A 10 -2.45 -8.46 -2.99
CA LEU A 10 -1.02 -8.18 -3.04
C LEU A 10 -0.47 -8.86 -4.30
N VAL A 11 -0.08 -8.08 -5.31
CA VAL A 11 0.47 -8.60 -6.56
C VAL A 11 1.96 -8.27 -6.61
N ALA A 12 2.80 -9.25 -6.25
CA ALA A 12 4.21 -9.21 -6.57
C ALA A 12 4.36 -9.58 -8.05
N GLU A 13 4.31 -8.61 -8.96
CA GLU A 13 4.71 -8.87 -10.35
C GLU A 13 6.25 -8.99 -10.32
N GLY A 14 6.78 -10.21 -10.46
CA GLY A 14 8.22 -10.48 -10.32
C GLY A 14 8.72 -11.58 -11.26
N GLY A 15 9.35 -11.20 -12.38
CA GLY A 15 10.09 -12.13 -13.23
C GLY A 15 11.45 -12.49 -12.60
N PRO A 16 12.05 -13.68 -12.90
CA PRO A 16 13.13 -14.26 -12.08
C PRO A 16 14.47 -13.49 -12.03
N LEU A 17 14.62 -12.29 -12.60
CA LEU A 17 15.89 -11.56 -12.67
C LEU A 17 15.80 -10.02 -12.55
N ALA A 18 14.64 -9.44 -12.23
CA ALA A 18 14.55 -8.03 -11.86
C ALA A 18 14.20 -7.96 -10.36
N ALA A 19 14.89 -7.10 -9.61
CA ALA A 19 14.40 -6.67 -8.30
C ALA A 19 13.10 -5.90 -8.57
N ASP A 20 11.98 -6.62 -8.59
CA ASP A 20 10.75 -6.14 -9.20
C ASP A 20 9.96 -5.31 -8.17
N ALA A 21 9.61 -4.10 -8.59
CA ALA A 21 8.89 -3.10 -7.81
C ALA A 21 7.56 -3.67 -7.30
N MET A 22 7.44 -3.90 -5.99
CA MET A 22 6.23 -4.52 -5.45
C MET A 22 5.06 -3.53 -5.52
N THR A 23 3.97 -3.94 -6.17
CA THR A 23 2.77 -3.10 -6.35
C THR A 23 1.60 -3.65 -5.52
N VAL A 24 1.02 -2.78 -4.69
CA VAL A 24 -0.21 -3.07 -3.94
C VAL A 24 -1.41 -2.64 -4.76
N ARG A 25 -2.39 -3.51 -4.99
CA ARG A 25 -3.64 -3.18 -5.68
C ARG A 25 -4.82 -3.15 -4.71
N LEU A 26 -5.48 -2.00 -4.63
CA LEU A 26 -6.65 -1.77 -3.79
C LEU A 26 -7.93 -2.07 -4.57
N GLY A 27 -8.86 -2.77 -3.91
CA GLY A 27 -10.18 -3.05 -4.45
C GLY A 27 -11.07 -1.82 -4.59
N ALA A 28 -12.16 -1.96 -5.34
CA ALA A 28 -13.14 -0.89 -5.56
C ALA A 28 -13.72 -0.36 -4.24
N GLY A 29 -14.00 0.95 -4.20
CA GLY A 29 -14.54 1.64 -3.02
C GLY A 29 -13.50 2.04 -1.98
N ARG A 30 -12.20 1.87 -2.28
CA ARG A 30 -11.08 2.42 -1.52
C ARG A 30 -10.43 3.54 -2.33
N GLY A 31 -10.29 4.72 -1.76
CA GLY A 31 -9.64 5.87 -2.39
C GLY A 31 -8.53 6.46 -1.53
N LEU A 32 -7.84 7.48 -2.06
CA LEU A 32 -6.82 8.25 -1.33
C LEU A 32 -7.25 8.69 0.09
N PRO A 33 -8.49 9.17 0.32
CA PRO A 33 -8.94 9.56 1.66
C PRO A 33 -9.04 8.41 2.67
N ASP A 34 -9.14 7.18 2.18
CA ASP A 34 -9.17 5.99 3.04
C ASP A 34 -7.76 5.50 3.40
N LEU A 35 -6.73 6.03 2.73
CA LEU A 35 -5.35 5.61 2.92
C LEU A 35 -4.70 6.40 4.06
N ALA A 36 -4.01 5.68 4.95
CA ALA A 36 -3.13 6.28 5.94
C ALA A 36 -1.77 5.60 5.91
N VAL A 37 -0.72 6.43 6.02
CA VAL A 37 0.66 5.98 6.18
C VAL A 37 1.10 6.33 7.59
N GLY A 38 1.64 5.36 8.32
CA GLY A 38 2.20 5.54 9.65
C GLY A 38 3.62 5.00 9.70
N ALA A 39 4.47 5.61 10.52
CA ALA A 39 5.74 4.99 10.92
C ALA A 39 5.49 4.09 12.12
N SER A 40 6.24 2.99 12.22
CA SER A 40 6.20 2.16 13.42
C SER A 40 6.83 2.86 14.62
N ASP A 41 6.41 2.49 15.82
CA ASP A 41 6.96 3.04 17.06
C ASP A 41 8.47 2.81 17.22
N CYS A 42 9.00 1.75 16.60
CA CYS A 42 10.44 1.48 16.57
C CYS A 42 11.18 2.17 15.42
N GLY A 43 10.48 2.86 14.51
CA GLY A 43 11.04 3.58 13.37
C GLY A 43 11.63 2.68 12.27
N GLN A 44 11.39 1.37 12.35
CA GLN A 44 12.03 0.39 11.46
C GLN A 44 11.21 0.08 10.21
N TYR A 45 9.93 0.44 10.20
CA TYR A 45 9.04 0.14 9.08
C TYR A 45 7.91 1.15 8.98
N LEU A 46 7.38 1.27 7.77
CA LEU A 46 6.18 2.05 7.48
C LEU A 46 4.98 1.11 7.37
N MET A 47 3.85 1.54 7.93
CA MET A 47 2.56 0.89 7.84
C MET A 47 1.69 1.62 6.83
N LEU A 48 1.27 0.93 5.78
CA LEU A 48 0.15 1.41 4.95
C LEU A 48 -1.12 0.73 5.40
N THR A 49 -2.13 1.55 5.70
CA THR A 49 -3.47 1.10 6.05
C THR A 49 -4.49 1.73 5.11
N CYS A 50 -5.58 1.01 4.85
CA CYS A 50 -6.71 1.56 4.09
C CYS A 50 -8.02 1.18 4.77
N GLY A 51 -8.83 2.18 5.12
CA GLY A 51 -10.09 1.98 5.81
C GLY A 51 -9.95 1.25 7.15
N GLY A 52 -8.79 1.39 7.81
CA GLY A 52 -8.47 0.73 9.08
C GLY A 52 -7.81 -0.64 8.98
N GLU A 53 -7.64 -1.19 7.77
CA GLU A 53 -6.99 -2.49 7.55
C GLU A 53 -5.52 -2.31 7.16
N LEU A 54 -4.61 -3.12 7.74
CA LEU A 54 -3.20 -3.13 7.37
C LEU A 54 -3.01 -3.80 6.01
N ILE A 55 -2.33 -3.10 5.10
CA ILE A 55 -2.10 -3.54 3.74
C ILE A 55 -0.65 -3.95 3.52
N ALA A 56 0.29 -3.14 4.00
CA ALA A 56 1.71 -3.37 3.79
C ALA A 56 2.54 -2.86 4.98
N LEU A 57 3.65 -3.58 5.22
CA LEU A 57 4.74 -3.18 6.11
C LEU A 57 5.99 -3.00 5.26
N ILE A 58 6.41 -1.76 5.03
CA ILE A 58 7.56 -1.42 4.18
C ILE A 58 8.80 -1.26 5.05
N GLY A 59 9.92 -1.83 4.61
CA GLY A 59 11.16 -1.87 5.39
C GLY A 59 11.22 -2.99 6.44
N ALA A 60 10.09 -3.65 6.72
CA ALA A 60 10.05 -4.90 7.46
C ALA A 60 10.15 -6.09 6.49
N MET A 61 11.03 -7.06 6.82
CA MET A 61 11.19 -8.34 6.11
C MET A 61 11.52 -8.25 4.60
N GLY A 62 12.05 -7.12 4.11
CA GLY A 62 12.45 -6.96 2.70
C GLY A 62 11.29 -6.73 1.74
N SER A 63 10.14 -6.26 2.23
CA SER A 63 9.02 -5.87 1.38
C SER A 63 9.23 -4.42 0.89
N ASP A 64 9.72 -4.29 -0.34
CA ASP A 64 9.90 -3.00 -1.02
C ASP A 64 8.66 -2.68 -1.86
N VAL A 65 7.56 -2.33 -1.19
CA VAL A 65 6.39 -1.79 -1.89
C VAL A 65 6.76 -0.43 -2.44
N GLU A 66 6.77 -0.32 -3.77
CA GLU A 66 7.10 0.92 -4.46
C GLU A 66 5.84 1.68 -4.86
N THR A 67 4.78 0.95 -5.25
CA THR A 67 3.58 1.54 -5.87
C THR A 67 2.30 1.03 -5.24
N VAL A 68 1.32 1.92 -5.07
CA VAL A 68 -0.07 1.60 -4.74
C VAL A 68 -0.96 1.97 -5.92
N GLU A 69 -1.73 1.01 -6.40
CA GLU A 69 -2.69 1.16 -7.49
C GLU A 69 -4.12 1.04 -6.95
N PHE A 70 -4.94 2.02 -7.28
CA PHE A 70 -6.36 2.07 -6.95
C PHE A 70 -7.21 1.44 -8.05
N ALA A 71 -8.43 1.02 -7.71
CA ALA A 71 -9.35 0.39 -8.66
C ALA A 71 -9.81 1.32 -9.81
N ASP A 72 -9.64 2.62 -9.67
CA ASP A 72 -9.89 3.61 -10.73
C ASP A 72 -8.72 3.70 -11.74
N GLY A 73 -7.64 2.96 -11.50
CA GLY A 73 -6.41 2.96 -12.31
C GLY A 73 -5.37 3.98 -11.87
N SER A 74 -5.65 4.80 -10.85
CA SER A 74 -4.69 5.74 -10.29
C SER A 74 -3.55 5.00 -9.60
N ARG A 75 -2.31 5.46 -9.80
CA ARG A 75 -1.11 4.85 -9.22
C ARG A 75 -0.27 5.91 -8.53
N TYR A 76 0.25 5.58 -7.36
CA TYR A 76 1.07 6.47 -6.56
C TYR A 76 2.29 5.73 -6.01
N GLY A 77 3.44 6.39 -6.05
CA GLY A 77 4.62 5.94 -5.33
C GLY A 77 4.41 6.05 -3.81
N VAL A 78 5.02 5.18 -3.03
CA VAL A 78 4.92 5.25 -1.57
C VAL A 78 5.48 6.57 -1.02
N GLU A 79 6.58 7.07 -1.57
CA GLU A 79 7.14 8.39 -1.21
C GLU A 79 6.15 9.53 -1.48
N GLU A 80 5.49 9.50 -2.64
CA GLU A 80 4.45 10.49 -2.98
C GLU A 80 3.25 10.41 -2.04
N LEU A 81 2.86 9.21 -1.63
CA LEU A 81 1.80 9.02 -0.65
C LEU A 81 2.20 9.53 0.74
N MET A 82 3.46 9.35 1.15
CA MET A 82 3.96 9.93 2.40
C MET A 82 3.84 11.45 2.38
N ASP A 83 4.27 12.11 1.30
CA ASP A 83 4.19 13.57 1.19
C ASP A 83 2.75 14.09 1.17
N ARG A 84 1.82 13.35 0.52
CA ARG A 84 0.42 13.76 0.41
C ARG A 84 -0.41 13.52 1.66
N VAL A 85 -0.07 12.49 2.44
CA VAL A 85 -0.83 12.10 3.64
C VAL A 85 -0.24 12.77 4.90
N ALA A 86 1.03 13.17 4.88
CA ALA A 86 1.66 13.92 5.97
C ALA A 86 1.39 15.44 5.95
N GLY A 87 0.78 15.97 4.87
CA GLY A 87 0.36 17.37 4.73
C GLY A 87 -1.06 17.63 5.20
#